data_AF-A0A367HGZ2-F1
#
_entry.id   AF-A0A367HGZ2-F1
#
_cell.length_a   1.000
_cell.length_b   1.000
_cell.length_c   1.000
_cell.angle_alpha   90.00
_cell.angle_beta   90.00
_cell.angle_gamma   90.00
#
_symmetry.space_group_name_H-M   'P 1'
#
loop_
_entity.id
_entity.type
_entity.pdbx_description
1 polymer ?
#
loop_
_entity_poly.entity_id
_entity_poly.type
_entity_poly.pdbx_seq_one_letter_code
_entity_poly.pdbx_strand_id
1 'polypeptide(L)'
;MDTDLQKLAGHLQKRGLCAALDDSETTLRTANPLSAHLTEQIATTEGRYITSFGYEIGERGHEASCAERIAHILAVPVQTGPREKAS
;
A
#
# COMPACT_ATOMS: atom_id res chain seq x y z
N MET A 1 9.15 -4.28 -17.56
CA MET A 1 8.84 -5.08 -16.35
C MET A 1 8.59 -4.08 -15.25
N ASP A 2 7.41 -4.09 -14.63
CA ASP A 2 7.11 -3.16 -13.54
C ASP A 2 7.92 -3.53 -12.29
N THR A 3 8.45 -2.52 -11.59
CA THR A 3 9.13 -2.73 -10.31
C THR A 3 8.15 -3.20 -9.24
N ASP A 4 8.63 -3.85 -8.18
CA ASP A 4 7.71 -4.37 -7.16
C ASP A 4 7.01 -3.26 -6.37
N LEU A 5 7.63 -2.07 -6.26
CA LEU A 5 6.97 -0.88 -5.73
C LEU A 5 5.90 -0.35 -6.68
N GLN A 6 6.09 -0.45 -8.00
CA GLN A 6 5.08 -0.06 -8.98
C GLN A 6 3.86 -1.00 -8.94
N LYS A 7 4.08 -2.31 -8.75
CA LYS A 7 3.00 -3.28 -8.50
C LYS A 7 2.23 -2.93 -7.23
N LEU A 8 2.96 -2.68 -6.13
CA LEU A 8 2.37 -2.26 -4.87
C LEU A 8 1.54 -0.98 -5.02
N ALA A 9 2.06 0.03 -5.73
CA ALA A 9 1.35 1.28 -6.03
C ALA A 9 0.02 1.00 -6.74
N GLY A 10 0.01 0.13 -7.75
CA GLY A 10 -1.21 -0.28 -8.45
C GLY A 10 -2.24 -0.95 -7.53
N HIS A 11 -1.80 -1.77 -6.57
CA HIS A 11 -2.69 -2.36 -5.57
C HIS A 11 -3.25 -1.31 -4.59
N LEU A 12 -2.45 -0.34 -4.16
CA LEU A 12 -2.90 0.76 -3.30
C LEU A 12 -3.94 1.63 -4.01
N GLN A 13 -3.70 1.96 -5.29
CA GLN A 13 -4.65 2.72 -6.11
C GLN A 13 -5.98 1.99 -6.27
N LYS A 14 -5.96 0.67 -6.50
CA LYS A 14 -7.19 -0.16 -6.53
C LYS A 14 -7.95 -0.14 -5.20
N ARG A 15 -7.28 0.13 -4.08
CA ARG A 15 -7.90 0.30 -2.76
C ARG A 15 -8.39 1.73 -2.49
N GLY A 16 -8.18 2.66 -3.44
CA GLY A 16 -8.61 4.04 -3.31
C GLY A 16 -7.59 4.97 -2.65
N LEU A 17 -6.34 4.54 -2.50
CA LEU A 17 -5.24 5.39 -2.02
C LEU A 17 -4.60 6.16 -3.18
N CYS A 18 -4.15 7.38 -2.89
CA CYS A 18 -3.26 8.10 -3.79
C CYS A 18 -1.85 7.55 -3.59
N ALA A 19 -1.31 6.81 -4.56
CA ALA A 19 0.02 6.22 -4.49
C ALA A 19 0.86 6.59 -5.71
N ALA A 20 2.08 7.05 -5.48
CA ALA A 20 3.04 7.46 -6.50
C ALA A 20 4.49 7.16 -6.07
N LEU A 21 5.30 6.73 -7.02
CA LEU A 21 6.75 6.58 -6.85
C LEU A 21 7.43 7.95 -6.85
N ASP A 22 8.58 8.05 -6.20
CA ASP A 22 9.52 9.16 -6.39
C ASP A 22 10.21 9.07 -7.76
N ASP A 23 10.91 10.14 -8.15
CA ASP A 23 11.60 10.25 -9.45
C ASP A 23 12.68 9.17 -9.63
N SER A 24 13.21 8.63 -8.53
CA SER A 24 14.19 7.54 -8.51
C SER A 24 13.56 6.15 -8.55
N GLU A 25 12.24 6.04 -8.46
CA GLU A 25 11.48 4.78 -8.31
C GLU A 25 11.92 3.91 -7.13
N THR A 26 12.61 4.49 -6.14
CA THR A 26 13.12 3.78 -4.96
C THR A 26 12.20 3.87 -3.76
N THR A 27 11.31 4.86 -3.75
CA THR A 27 10.36 5.08 -2.67
C THR A 27 8.96 5.26 -3.24
N LEU A 28 7.99 4.65 -2.57
CA LEU A 28 6.56 4.80 -2.85
C LEU A 28 5.94 5.68 -1.78
N ARG A 29 5.37 6.82 -2.17
CA ARG A 29 4.56 7.65 -1.29
C ARG A 29 3.08 7.32 -1.50
N THR A 30 2.36 7.13 -0.41
CA THR A 30 0.93 6.85 -0.42
C THR A 30 0.18 7.70 0.59
N ALA A 31 -1.04 8.12 0.27
CA ALA A 31 -1.86 8.95 1.14
C ALA A 31 -3.35 8.60 1.04
N ASN A 32 -4.07 8.80 2.14
CA ASN A 32 -5.52 8.78 2.13
C ASN A 32 -6.05 10.05 1.45
N PRO A 33 -6.83 9.95 0.35
CA PRO A 33 -7.34 11.13 -0.35
C PRO A 33 -8.28 11.99 0.50
N LEU A 34 -8.86 11.43 1.56
CA LEU A 34 -9.79 12.13 2.46
C LEU A 34 -9.09 12.79 3.65
N SER A 35 -7.79 12.54 3.86
CA SER A 35 -7.03 13.14 4.96
C SER A 35 -5.56 13.31 4.58
N ALA A 36 -5.15 14.55 4.35
CA ALA A 36 -3.78 14.90 3.97
C ALA A 36 -2.72 14.55 5.03
N HIS A 37 -3.14 14.28 6.28
CA HIS A 37 -2.26 13.89 7.37
C HIS A 37 -1.98 12.38 7.41
N LEU A 38 -2.82 11.57 6.77
CA LEU A 38 -2.65 10.12 6.71
C LEU A 38 -1.85 9.77 5.46
N THR A 39 -0.53 9.78 5.62
CA THR A 39 0.43 9.47 4.55
C THR A 39 1.47 8.49 5.04
N GLU A 40 2.02 7.70 4.14
CA GLU A 40 3.16 6.82 4.40
C GLU A 40 4.16 6.88 3.25
N GLN A 41 5.44 6.65 3.55
CA GLN A 41 6.48 6.40 2.56
C GLN A 41 7.01 4.98 2.74
N ILE A 42 7.15 4.26 1.64
CA ILE A 42 7.49 2.84 1.64
C ILE A 42 8.71 2.65 0.76
N ALA A 43 9.76 2.06 1.32
CA ALA A 43 10.95 1.63 0.58
C ALA A 43 11.01 0.10 0.52
N THR A 44 11.86 -0.41 -0.37
CA THR A 44 12.20 -1.84 -0.38
C THR A 44 13.61 -2.03 0.18
N THR A 45 13.78 -2.92 1.15
CA THR A 45 15.08 -3.30 1.72
C THR A 45 15.15 -4.81 1.84
N GLU A 46 16.14 -5.44 1.22
CA GLU A 46 16.32 -6.90 1.24
C GLU A 46 15.04 -7.69 0.84
N GLY A 47 14.27 -7.15 -0.11
CA GLY A 47 13.02 -7.76 -0.56
C GLY A 47 11.81 -7.52 0.35
N ARG A 48 11.95 -6.72 1.41
CA ARG A 48 10.87 -6.35 2.34
C ARG A 48 10.41 -4.92 2.10
N TYR A 49 9.12 -4.67 2.27
CA TYR A 49 8.52 -3.34 2.25
C TYR A 49 8.57 -2.74 3.64
N ILE A 50 9.29 -1.63 3.77
CA ILE A 50 9.53 -0.96 5.04
C ILE A 50 8.93 0.45 4.98
N THR A 51 8.19 0.83 6.02
CA THR A 51 7.67 2.19 6.20
C THR A 51 8.78 3.17 6.56
N SER A 52 8.51 4.48 6.45
CA SER A 52 9.43 5.53 6.90
C SER A 52 9.78 5.46 8.38
N PHE A 53 8.92 4.83 9.18
CA PHE A 53 9.13 4.61 10.61
C PHE A 53 9.87 3.29 10.94
N GLY A 54 10.31 2.54 9.92
CA GLY A 54 11.07 1.30 10.10
C GLY A 54 10.21 0.04 10.33
N TYR A 55 8.88 0.13 10.25
CA TYR A 55 8.01 -1.04 10.33
C TYR A 55 7.99 -1.81 9.02
N GLU A 56 8.15 -3.12 9.12
CA GLU A 56 7.93 -4.04 8.01
C GLU A 56 6.44 -4.24 7.77
N ILE A 57 6.03 -4.06 6.52
CA ILE A 57 4.65 -4.30 6.06
C ILE A 57 4.50 -5.69 5.48
N GLY A 58 5.55 -6.23 4.86
CA GLY A 58 5.58 -7.55 4.25
C GLY A 58 6.72 -7.64 3.23
N GLU A 59 6.61 -8.59 2.31
CA GLU A 59 7.69 -8.95 1.39
C GLU A 59 7.25 -8.95 -0.09
N ARG A 60 8.24 -8.89 -0.97
CA ARG A 60 8.08 -8.98 -2.43
C ARG A 60 7.31 -10.23 -2.83
N GLY A 61 6.41 -10.10 -3.80
CA GLY A 61 5.51 -11.17 -4.24
C GLY A 61 4.19 -11.24 -3.48
N HIS A 62 4.04 -10.46 -2.40
CA HIS A 62 2.81 -10.36 -1.61
C HIS A 62 2.21 -8.94 -1.63
N GLU A 63 2.41 -8.20 -2.73
CA GLU A 63 2.04 -6.78 -2.86
C GLU A 63 0.56 -6.51 -2.56
N ALA A 64 -0.33 -7.42 -2.95
CA ALA A 64 -1.76 -7.30 -2.67
C ALA A 64 -2.07 -7.33 -1.17
N SER A 65 -1.42 -8.22 -0.40
CA SER A 65 -1.59 -8.31 1.05
C SER A 65 -0.94 -7.13 1.77
N CYS A 66 0.23 -6.69 1.29
CA CYS A 66 0.87 -5.46 1.77
C CYS A 66 -0.05 -4.25 1.58
N ALA A 67 -0.70 -4.13 0.43
CA ALA A 67 -1.64 -3.04 0.15
C ALA A 67 -2.85 -3.04 1.10
N GLU A 68 -3.36 -4.22 1.51
CA GLU A 68 -4.43 -4.33 2.51
C GLU A 68 -3.99 -3.80 3.88
N ARG A 69 -2.79 -4.17 4.32
CA ARG A 69 -2.22 -3.70 5.59
C ARG A 69 -2.05 -2.18 5.58
N ILE A 70 -1.52 -1.63 4.49
CA ILE A 70 -1.33 -0.17 4.32
C ILE A 70 -2.68 0.55 4.29
N ALA A 71 -3.67 0.03 3.55
CA ALA A 71 -5.01 0.60 3.51
C ALA A 71 -5.66 0.64 4.91
N HIS A 72 -5.46 -0.42 5.70
CA HIS A 72 -5.90 -0.46 7.08
C HIS A 72 -5.21 0.61 7.96
N ILE A 73 -3.88 0.74 7.86
CA ILE A 73 -3.10 1.76 8.58
C ILE A 73 -3.56 3.18 8.21
N LEU A 74 -3.85 3.42 6.92
CA LEU A 74 -4.31 4.71 6.41
C LEU A 74 -5.83 4.92 6.56
N ALA A 75 -6.49 4.12 7.40
CA ALA A 75 -7.92 4.23 7.74
C ALA A 75 -8.85 4.23 6.51
N VAL A 76 -8.46 3.54 5.44
CA VAL A 76 -9.35 3.31 4.30
C VAL A 76 -10.31 2.18 4.67
N PRO A 77 -11.63 2.38 4.57
CA PRO A 77 -12.59 1.35 4.88
C PRO A 77 -12.33 0.11 4.03
N VAL A 78 -12.30 -1.05 4.68
CA VAL A 78 -12.18 -2.33 3.98
C VAL A 78 -13.38 -2.43 3.05
N GLN A 79 -13.13 -2.51 1.74
CA GLN A 79 -14.15 -2.92 0.78
C GLN A 79 -14.46 -4.40 1.07
N THR A 80 -15.33 -4.62 2.05
CA THR A 80 -15.99 -5.91 2.20
C THR A 80 -16.91 -5.99 0.99
N GLY A 81 -16.59 -6.91 0.07
CA GLY A 81 -17.56 -7.36 -0.93
C GLY A 81 -18.85 -7.80 -0.22
N PRO A 82 -19.97 -7.95 -0.95
CA PRO A 82 -21.26 -8.29 -0.34
C PRO A 82 -21.05 -9.45 0.61
N ARG A 83 -21.34 -9.22 1.89
CA ARG A 83 -21.26 -10.21 2.96
C ARG A 83 -22.27 -11.28 2.58
N GLU A 84 -21.79 -12.35 1.95
CA GLU A 84 -22.64 -13.47 1.55
C GLU A 84 -23.35 -13.92 2.82
N LYS A 85 -24.68 -13.72 2.85
CA LYS A 85 -25.49 -14.10 3.99
C LYS A 85 -25.34 -15.61 4.08
N ALA A 86 -24.70 -16.08 5.16
CA ALA A 86 -24.75 -17.47 5.53
C ALA A 86 -26.23 -17.89 5.55
N SER A 87 -26.57 -18.80 4.64
CA SER A 87 -27.87 -19.46 4.58
C SER A 87 -27.98 -20.50 5.69
#